data_AF-A0A7L8UAK1-F1
#
_entry.id   AF-A0A7L8UAK1-F1
#
_cell.length_a   1.000
_cell.length_b   1.000
_cell.length_c   1.000
_cell.angle_alpha   90.00
_cell.angle_beta   90.00
_cell.angle_gamma   90.00
#
_symmetry.space_group_name_H-M   'P 1'
#
loop_
_entity.id
_entity.type
_entity.pdbx_description
1 polymer ?
#
loop_
_entity_poly.entity_id
_entity_poly.type
_entity_poly.pdbx_seq_one_letter_code
_entity_poly.pdbx_strand_id
1 'polypeptide(L)'
;MYLIRIKIVIIAFLLSFQGWCQSNGDTEDLQKNEFNLANEYLKNSYLKTAMNSFYYANRLNSKTVIGNLSVKRADSLKIILRKNLITELAGNWKMFDDIPSWVMREDSIVGKMIQINSNEIQFYELIKNAKSWKLIKPEKILYSDSLSGDSSYSELIYSNNEIWQYSIDEKTGYLNLTYTGDKTETGRTEIICGTMTKTYFKLQ
;
A
#
# COMPACT_ATOMS: atom_id res chain seq x y z
N MET A 1 -42.28 -38.05 -31.86
CA MET A 1 -41.29 -38.74 -31.00
C MET A 1 -39.83 -38.48 -31.40
N TYR A 2 -39.51 -38.39 -32.70
CA TYR A 2 -38.14 -38.17 -33.20
C TYR A 2 -37.52 -36.80 -32.81
N LEU A 3 -38.30 -35.73 -32.87
CA LEU A 3 -37.88 -34.37 -32.48
C LEU A 3 -37.50 -34.23 -30.99
N ILE A 4 -38.15 -35.01 -30.11
CA ILE A 4 -37.85 -35.02 -28.67
C ILE A 4 -36.50 -35.71 -28.42
N ARG A 5 -36.21 -36.79 -29.15
CA ARG A 5 -34.92 -37.50 -29.06
C ARG A 5 -33.75 -36.63 -29.52
N ILE A 6 -33.93 -35.86 -30.61
CA ILE A 6 -32.91 -34.92 -31.11
C ILE A 6 -32.63 -33.80 -30.07
N LYS A 7 -33.68 -33.25 -29.44
CA LYS A 7 -33.51 -32.22 -28.40
C LYS A 7 -32.77 -32.75 -27.16
N ILE A 8 -33.03 -33.99 -26.76
CA ILE A 8 -32.34 -34.64 -25.63
C ILE A 8 -30.85 -34.88 -25.95
N VAL A 9 -30.53 -35.30 -27.18
CA VAL A 9 -29.14 -35.48 -27.62
C VAL A 9 -28.39 -34.14 -27.64
N ILE A 10 -29.02 -33.07 -28.11
CA ILE A 10 -28.42 -31.73 -28.13
C ILE A 10 -28.19 -31.19 -26.70
N ILE A 11 -29.13 -31.40 -25.78
CA ILE A 11 -28.97 -31.00 -24.37
C ILE A 11 -27.84 -31.81 -23.70
N ALA A 12 -27.75 -33.12 -23.96
CA ALA A 12 -26.66 -33.95 -23.44
C ALA A 12 -25.29 -33.52 -24.00
N PHE A 13 -25.23 -33.10 -25.28
CA PHE A 13 -24.01 -32.60 -25.92
C PHE A 13 -23.57 -31.25 -25.37
N LEU A 14 -24.51 -30.36 -25.04
CA LEU A 14 -24.22 -29.06 -24.42
C LEU A 14 -23.74 -29.19 -22.98
N LEU A 15 -24.20 -30.21 -22.23
CA LEU A 15 -23.75 -30.48 -20.86
C LEU A 15 -22.36 -31.14 -20.80
N SER A 16 -21.89 -31.77 -21.88
CA SER A 16 -20.52 -32.33 -21.94
C SER A 16 -19.41 -31.29 -22.19
N PHE A 17 -19.76 -30.03 -22.48
CA PHE A 17 -18.80 -28.96 -22.75
C PHE A 17 -18.35 -28.15 -21.52
N GLN A 18 -18.63 -28.59 -20.29
CA GLN A 18 -18.24 -27.86 -19.07
C GLN A 18 -16.79 -28.11 -18.59
N GLY A 19 -15.94 -28.73 -19.40
CA GLY A 19 -14.64 -29.24 -18.95
C GLY A 19 -13.41 -28.38 -19.19
N TRP A 20 -13.51 -27.20 -19.82
CA TRP A 20 -12.33 -26.38 -20.19
C TRP A 20 -12.34 -25.04 -19.44
N CYS A 21 -12.32 -25.10 -18.11
CA CYS A 21 -11.92 -23.96 -17.31
C CYS A 21 -10.40 -24.08 -17.08
N GLN A 22 -9.64 -23.13 -17.64
CA GLN A 22 -8.19 -22.87 -17.49
C GLN A 22 -7.35 -24.01 -16.91
N SER A 23 -6.49 -24.61 -17.75
CA SER A 23 -5.56 -25.63 -17.29
C SER A 23 -4.56 -25.03 -16.28
N ASN A 24 -4.18 -25.78 -15.24
CA ASN A 24 -3.16 -25.33 -14.28
C ASN A 24 -1.82 -24.96 -14.96
N GLY A 25 -1.55 -25.49 -16.16
CA GLY A 25 -0.36 -25.16 -16.94
C GLY A 25 -0.28 -23.68 -17.32
N ASP A 26 -1.40 -23.06 -17.69
CA ASP A 26 -1.46 -21.64 -18.07
C ASP A 26 -1.11 -20.73 -16.87
N THR A 27 -1.51 -21.13 -15.67
CA THR A 27 -1.21 -20.40 -14.42
C THR A 27 0.25 -20.54 -14.01
N GLU A 28 0.83 -21.74 -14.14
CA GLU A 28 2.24 -21.98 -13.82
C GLU A 28 3.18 -21.27 -14.81
N ASP A 29 2.84 -21.23 -16.09
CA ASP A 29 3.64 -20.51 -17.08
C ASP A 29 3.53 -18.99 -16.89
N LEU A 30 2.35 -18.47 -16.57
CA LEU A 30 2.19 -17.06 -16.19
C LEU A 30 2.99 -16.73 -14.93
N GLN A 31 3.00 -17.62 -13.93
CA GLN A 31 3.82 -17.45 -12.73
C GLN A 31 5.32 -17.42 -13.04
N LYS A 32 5.82 -18.30 -13.92
CA LYS A 32 7.23 -18.28 -14.36
C LYS A 32 7.57 -16.97 -15.06
N ASN A 33 6.69 -16.50 -15.95
CA ASN A 33 6.88 -15.25 -16.68
C ASN A 33 6.96 -14.05 -15.74
N GLU A 34 6.04 -13.94 -14.77
CA GLU A 34 6.05 -12.89 -13.76
C GLU A 34 7.29 -12.96 -12.85
N PHE A 35 7.73 -14.16 -12.46
CA PHE A 35 8.96 -14.33 -11.69
C PHE A 35 10.20 -13.87 -12.46
N ASN A 36 10.28 -14.20 -13.75
CA ASN A 36 11.38 -13.76 -14.61
C ASN A 36 11.37 -12.26 -14.83
N LEU A 37 10.19 -11.67 -15.04
CA LEU A 37 10.02 -10.23 -15.14
C LEU A 37 10.46 -9.50 -13.85
N ALA A 38 10.10 -10.04 -12.68
CA ALA A 38 10.56 -9.51 -11.40
C ALA A 38 12.10 -9.53 -11.27
N ASN A 39 12.76 -10.57 -11.78
CA ASN A 39 14.22 -10.64 -11.83
C ASN A 39 14.83 -9.59 -12.76
N GLU A 40 14.22 -9.33 -13.91
CA GLU A 40 14.67 -8.26 -14.81
C GLU A 40 14.51 -6.87 -14.17
N TYR A 41 13.39 -6.61 -13.48
CA TYR A 41 13.23 -5.37 -12.71
C TYR A 41 14.31 -5.25 -11.62
N LEU A 42 14.63 -6.33 -10.92
CA LEU A 42 15.67 -6.35 -9.90
C LEU A 42 17.05 -6.04 -10.48
N LYS A 43 17.42 -6.64 -11.62
CA LYS A 43 18.69 -6.36 -12.33
C LYS A 43 18.82 -4.88 -12.71
N ASN A 44 17.70 -4.27 -13.10
CA ASN A 44 17.64 -2.85 -13.47
C ASN A 44 17.40 -1.92 -12.26
N SER A 45 17.51 -2.42 -11.02
CA SER A 45 17.32 -1.65 -9.77
C SER A 45 15.92 -1.06 -9.57
N TYR A 46 14.90 -1.55 -10.27
CA TYR A 46 13.50 -1.16 -10.07
C TYR A 46 12.88 -1.93 -8.90
N LEU A 47 13.37 -1.67 -7.68
CA LEU A 47 13.08 -2.48 -6.49
C LEU A 47 11.58 -2.58 -6.14
N LYS A 48 10.86 -1.45 -6.20
CA LYS A 48 9.41 -1.41 -5.94
C LYS A 48 8.64 -2.28 -6.93
N THR A 49 8.97 -2.15 -8.22
CA THR A 49 8.33 -2.92 -9.29
C THR A 49 8.65 -4.40 -9.18
N ALA A 50 9.92 -4.75 -8.92
CA ALA A 50 10.35 -6.12 -8.68
C ALA A 50 9.61 -6.76 -7.50
N MET A 51 9.51 -6.07 -6.37
CA MET A 51 8.77 -6.54 -5.19
C MET A 51 7.30 -6.83 -5.53
N ASN A 52 6.62 -5.90 -6.21
CA ASN A 52 5.22 -6.08 -6.62
C ASN A 52 5.05 -7.29 -7.55
N SER A 53 5.93 -7.44 -8.55
CA SER A 53 5.90 -8.60 -9.47
C SER A 53 6.17 -9.93 -8.74
N PHE A 54 7.06 -9.96 -7.75
CA PHE A 54 7.25 -11.16 -6.91
C PHE A 54 6.01 -11.49 -6.08
N TYR A 55 5.39 -10.52 -5.39
CA TYR A 55 4.13 -10.78 -4.69
C TYR A 55 3.03 -11.25 -5.63
N TYR A 56 2.97 -10.70 -6.84
CA TYR A 56 2.03 -11.15 -7.86
C TYR A 56 2.29 -12.60 -8.29
N ALA A 57 3.55 -12.96 -8.56
CA ALA A 57 3.94 -14.33 -8.87
C ALA A 57 3.57 -15.31 -7.75
N ASN A 58 3.71 -14.92 -6.47
CA ASN A 58 3.25 -15.73 -5.34
C ASN A 58 1.72 -15.89 -5.33
N ARG A 59 0.96 -14.81 -5.58
CA ARG A 59 -0.51 -14.80 -5.55
C ARG A 59 -1.13 -15.73 -6.61
N LEU A 60 -0.48 -15.91 -7.75
CA LEU A 60 -0.96 -16.81 -8.81
C LEU A 60 -1.03 -18.27 -8.34
N ASN A 61 0.03 -18.76 -7.70
CA ASN A 61 0.03 -20.08 -7.08
C ASN A 61 1.10 -20.17 -5.98
N SER A 62 0.70 -19.93 -4.73
CA SER A 62 1.62 -19.88 -3.58
C SER A 62 2.21 -21.24 -3.20
N LYS A 63 1.64 -22.36 -3.71
CA LYS A 63 2.04 -23.72 -3.34
C LYS A 63 3.25 -24.23 -4.11
N THR A 64 3.61 -23.59 -5.23
CA THR A 64 4.75 -24.01 -6.05
C THR A 64 6.09 -23.58 -5.43
N VAL A 65 7.19 -24.14 -5.95
CA VAL A 65 8.54 -23.70 -5.58
C VAL A 65 8.76 -22.22 -5.95
N ILE A 66 8.29 -21.82 -7.14
CA ILE A 66 8.39 -20.42 -7.60
C ILE A 66 7.57 -19.52 -6.68
N GLY A 67 6.31 -19.86 -6.38
CA GLY A 67 5.46 -19.08 -5.50
C GLY A 67 6.10 -18.84 -4.13
N ASN A 68 6.63 -19.89 -3.50
CA ASN A 68 7.33 -19.79 -2.23
C ASN A 68 8.64 -18.99 -2.31
N LEU A 69 9.38 -19.08 -3.41
CA LEU A 69 10.59 -18.28 -3.61
C LEU A 69 10.26 -16.81 -3.84
N SER A 70 9.18 -16.52 -4.58
CA SER A 70 8.74 -15.17 -4.89
C SER A 70 8.42 -14.38 -3.62
N VAL A 71 7.62 -14.93 -2.70
CA VAL A 71 7.29 -14.20 -1.46
C VAL A 71 8.53 -13.90 -0.62
N LYS A 72 9.47 -14.84 -0.50
CA LYS A 72 10.74 -14.62 0.22
C LYS A 72 11.57 -13.49 -0.40
N ARG A 73 11.61 -13.43 -1.74
CA ARG A 73 12.29 -12.35 -2.47
C ARG A 73 11.57 -11.01 -2.28
N ALA A 74 10.24 -11.01 -2.37
CA ALA A 74 9.42 -9.83 -2.13
C ALA A 74 9.64 -9.26 -0.72
N ASP A 75 9.59 -10.10 0.31
CA ASP A 75 9.80 -9.71 1.71
C ASP A 75 11.21 -9.13 1.93
N SER A 76 12.22 -9.71 1.28
CA SER A 76 13.59 -9.19 1.34
C SER A 76 13.70 -7.80 0.73
N LEU A 77 13.05 -7.56 -0.41
CA LEU A 77 12.98 -6.24 -1.03
C LEU A 77 12.17 -5.24 -0.19
N LYS A 78 11.09 -5.70 0.46
CA LYS A 78 10.26 -4.89 1.35
C LYS A 78 11.08 -4.28 2.48
N ILE A 79 11.97 -5.06 3.10
CA ILE A 79 12.86 -4.56 4.17
C ILE A 79 13.77 -3.43 3.66
N ILE A 80 14.35 -3.60 2.46
CA ILE A 80 15.21 -2.57 1.84
C ILE A 80 14.40 -1.31 1.54
N LEU A 81 13.25 -1.45 0.89
CA LEU A 81 12.37 -0.35 0.54
C LEU A 81 11.89 0.44 1.77
N ARG A 82 11.62 -0.25 2.88
CA ARG A 82 11.26 0.39 4.16
C ARG A 82 12.39 1.22 4.74
N LYS A 83 13.60 0.68 4.73
CA LYS A 83 14.79 1.41 5.19
C LYS A 83 15.03 2.66 4.35
N ASN A 84 14.91 2.53 3.02
CA ASN A 84 15.03 3.67 2.10
C ASN A 84 13.95 4.71 2.38
N LEU A 85 12.69 4.29 2.50
CA LEU A 85 11.56 5.17 2.78
C LEU A 85 11.77 5.98 4.07
N ILE A 86 12.11 5.36 5.21
CA ILE A 86 12.31 6.11 6.46
C ILE A 86 13.49 7.08 6.35
N THR A 87 14.54 6.70 5.62
CA THR A 87 15.68 7.58 5.36
C THR A 87 15.26 8.80 4.54
N GLU A 88 14.41 8.62 3.53
CA GLU A 88 13.88 9.70 2.69
C GLU A 88 12.89 10.60 3.47
N LEU A 89 12.03 9.99 4.28
CA LEU A 89 11.03 10.69 5.10
C LEU A 89 11.66 11.46 6.27
N ALA A 90 12.88 11.13 6.70
CA ALA A 90 13.51 11.78 7.83
C ALA A 90 13.63 13.31 7.63
N GLY A 91 13.22 14.05 8.66
CA GLY A 91 13.25 15.51 8.67
C GLY A 91 12.00 16.14 9.28
N ASN A 92 11.94 17.47 9.15
CA ASN A 92 10.83 18.29 9.62
C ASN A 92 9.94 18.67 8.43
N TRP A 93 8.62 18.53 8.59
CA TRP A 93 7.66 18.72 7.51
C TRP A 93 6.49 19.57 7.99
N LYS A 94 6.24 20.70 7.34
CA LYS A 94 5.09 21.55 7.66
C LYS A 94 3.92 21.20 6.77
N MET A 95 2.75 21.05 7.37
CA MET A 95 1.52 20.69 6.66
C MET A 95 1.04 21.86 5.80
N PHE A 96 0.53 21.56 4.60
CA PHE A 96 -0.33 22.49 3.89
C PHE A 96 -1.62 22.64 4.67
N ASP A 97 -2.02 23.88 4.90
CA ASP A 97 -3.28 24.17 5.55
C ASP A 97 -4.36 24.15 4.46
N ASP A 98 -5.15 23.08 4.42
CA ASP A 98 -6.25 22.95 3.45
C ASP A 98 -7.43 23.88 3.80
N ILE A 99 -7.34 24.59 4.92
CA ILE A 99 -8.28 25.62 5.33
C ILE A 99 -7.90 26.93 4.63
N PRO A 100 -8.77 27.47 3.75
CA PRO A 100 -8.51 28.74 3.09
C PRO A 100 -8.27 29.85 4.12
N SER A 101 -7.33 30.75 3.83
CA SER A 101 -6.91 31.83 4.73
C SER A 101 -8.04 32.79 5.16
N TRP A 102 -9.16 32.79 4.44
CA TRP A 102 -10.35 33.59 4.73
C TRP A 102 -11.33 32.92 5.70
N VAL A 103 -11.15 31.63 6.03
CA VAL A 103 -11.96 30.93 7.02
C VAL A 103 -11.44 31.30 8.42
N MET A 104 -12.30 31.94 9.22
CA MET A 104 -12.02 32.16 10.64
C MET A 104 -12.06 30.82 11.37
N ARG A 105 -10.90 30.35 11.86
CA ARG A 105 -10.86 29.22 12.78
C ARG A 105 -11.32 29.63 14.17
N GLU A 106 -12.17 28.79 14.76
CA GLU A 106 -12.51 28.89 16.18
C GLU A 106 -11.36 28.41 17.07
N ASP A 107 -10.51 27.52 16.55
CA ASP A 107 -9.31 27.07 17.25
C ASP A 107 -8.17 28.10 17.19
N SER A 108 -7.29 28.03 18.19
CA SER A 108 -6.10 28.88 18.24
C SER A 108 -4.94 28.31 17.41
N ILE A 109 -5.14 27.30 16.57
CA ILE A 109 -4.05 26.62 15.86
C ILE A 109 -3.75 27.40 14.59
N VAL A 110 -2.47 27.75 14.39
CA VAL A 110 -1.99 28.51 13.22
C VAL A 110 -1.00 27.73 12.36
N GLY A 111 -0.68 26.49 12.74
CA GLY A 111 0.15 25.61 11.95
C GLY A 111 0.26 24.21 12.52
N LYS A 112 0.47 23.24 11.63
CA LYS A 112 0.75 21.84 11.95
C LYS A 112 2.05 21.42 11.29
N MET A 113 2.87 20.64 11.98
CA MET A 113 4.06 20.02 11.41
C MET A 113 4.26 18.62 11.97
N ILE A 114 5.05 17.82 11.26
CA ILE A 114 5.55 16.54 11.76
C ILE A 114 7.07 16.52 11.69
N GLN A 115 7.69 15.83 12.63
CA GLN A 115 9.10 15.49 12.61
C GLN A 115 9.21 13.97 12.53
N ILE A 116 9.91 13.47 11.52
CA ILE A 116 10.11 12.04 11.29
C ILE A 116 11.58 11.73 11.55
N ASN A 117 11.84 10.72 12.38
CA ASN A 117 13.16 10.15 12.59
C ASN A 117 13.11 8.63 12.36
N SER A 118 14.20 7.91 12.66
CA SER A 118 14.29 6.47 12.41
C SER A 118 13.33 5.61 13.26
N ASN A 119 12.80 6.15 14.35
CA ASN A 119 12.08 5.41 15.38
C ASN A 119 10.61 5.83 15.47
N GLU A 120 10.33 7.11 15.28
CA GLU A 120 9.01 7.69 15.52
C GLU A 120 8.71 8.91 14.63
N ILE A 121 7.43 9.24 14.60
CA ILE A 121 6.85 10.43 14.00
C ILE A 121 6.27 11.28 15.13
N GLN A 122 6.69 12.53 15.23
CA GLN A 122 6.24 13.47 16.24
C GLN A 122 5.35 14.53 15.60
N PHE A 123 4.14 14.72 16.13
CA PHE A 123 3.17 15.69 15.65
C PHE A 123 3.19 16.94 16.50
N TYR A 124 3.30 18.10 15.86
CA TYR A 124 3.36 19.40 16.52
C TYR A 124 2.29 20.35 16.01
N GLU A 125 1.84 21.21 16.92
CA GLU A 125 0.96 22.33 16.62
C GLU A 125 1.59 23.65 17.07
N LEU A 126 1.36 24.70 16.28
CA LEU A 126 1.69 26.07 16.63
C LEU A 126 0.41 26.79 17.05
N ILE A 127 0.38 27.25 18.29
CA ILE A 127 -0.74 28.03 18.84
C ILE A 127 -0.53 29.52 18.51
N LYS A 128 -1.60 30.25 18.25
CA LYS A 128 -1.61 31.69 18.01
C LYS A 128 -0.90 32.41 19.17
N ASN A 129 0.02 33.31 18.83
CA ASN A 129 0.89 34.04 19.77
C ASN A 129 1.90 33.17 20.56
N ALA A 130 1.94 31.85 20.35
CA ALA A 130 2.97 31.02 20.92
C ALA A 130 4.30 31.26 20.20
N LYS A 131 5.38 31.22 20.97
CA LYS A 131 6.76 31.41 20.46
C LYS A 131 7.41 30.12 19.99
N SER A 132 6.76 28.97 20.22
CA SER A 132 7.31 27.65 19.91
C SER A 132 6.23 26.65 19.54
N TRP A 133 6.63 25.63 18.79
CA TRP A 133 5.83 24.46 18.48
C TRP A 133 5.61 23.62 19.73
N LYS A 134 4.38 23.11 19.91
CA LYS A 134 4.02 22.20 21.00
C LYS A 134 3.89 20.79 20.46
N LEU A 135 4.60 19.84 21.05
CA LEU A 135 4.42 18.41 20.77
C LEU A 135 3.03 17.98 21.25
N ILE A 136 2.25 17.38 20.35
CA ILE A 136 0.89 16.88 20.62
C ILE A 136 0.90 15.38 20.81
N LYS A 137 1.60 14.65 19.95
CA LYS A 137 1.61 13.19 19.98
C LYS A 137 2.87 12.63 19.32
N PRO A 138 3.53 11.62 19.91
CA PRO A 138 4.46 10.74 19.21
C PRO A 138 3.74 9.48 18.70
N GLU A 139 4.13 9.01 17.51
CA GLU A 139 3.72 7.74 16.92
C GLU A 139 4.96 6.90 16.62
N LYS A 140 4.98 5.65 17.07
CA LYS A 140 6.03 4.71 16.70
C LYS A 140 5.90 4.33 15.22
N ILE A 141 7.02 4.12 14.55
CA ILE A 141 7.01 3.58 13.19
C ILE A 141 6.66 2.09 13.25
N LEU A 142 5.42 1.75 12.90
CA LEU A 142 4.92 0.39 12.82
C LEU A 142 4.34 0.14 11.43
N TYR A 143 4.86 -0.85 10.70
CA TYR A 143 4.39 -1.15 9.35
C TYR A 143 3.20 -2.11 9.34
N SER A 144 2.37 -1.99 8.30
CA SER A 144 1.12 -2.75 8.14
C SER A 144 1.27 -4.21 7.66
N ASP A 145 2.26 -4.95 8.16
CA ASP A 145 2.55 -6.32 7.70
C ASP A 145 1.43 -7.35 7.89
N SER A 146 0.54 -7.13 8.85
CA SER A 146 -0.48 -8.10 9.25
C SER A 146 -1.73 -8.13 8.34
N LEU A 147 -1.77 -7.30 7.30
CA LEU A 147 -2.89 -7.24 6.36
C LEU A 147 -2.60 -8.18 5.20
N SER A 148 -3.33 -9.29 5.15
CA SER A 148 -3.13 -10.40 4.22
C SER A 148 -2.92 -9.95 2.77
N GLY A 149 -1.73 -10.22 2.22
CA GLY A 149 -1.44 -10.07 0.79
C GLY A 149 -1.04 -8.67 0.32
N ASP A 150 -0.88 -7.70 1.22
CA ASP A 150 -0.53 -6.34 0.82
C ASP A 150 0.98 -6.20 0.52
N SER A 151 1.27 -5.82 -0.72
CA SER A 151 2.63 -5.47 -1.20
C SER A 151 3.11 -4.12 -0.68
N SER A 152 2.44 -3.56 0.32
CA SER A 152 2.70 -2.21 0.78
C SER A 152 3.94 -2.16 1.67
N TYR A 153 4.97 -1.46 1.21
CA TYR A 153 6.16 -1.14 2.00
C TYR A 153 6.04 0.22 2.71
N SER A 154 5.05 1.04 2.36
CA SER A 154 4.96 2.45 2.77
C SER A 154 3.75 2.79 3.64
N GLU A 155 2.98 1.79 4.07
CA GLU A 155 1.90 1.97 5.03
C GLU A 155 2.38 1.81 6.48
N LEU A 156 2.07 2.83 7.29
CA LEU A 156 2.32 2.86 8.71
C LEU A 156 0.99 2.82 9.48
N ILE A 157 0.98 2.11 10.61
CA ILE A 157 -0.15 2.00 11.53
C ILE A 157 0.11 2.93 12.71
N TYR A 158 -0.83 3.84 12.95
CA TYR A 158 -0.82 4.70 14.13
C TYR A 158 -1.43 4.00 15.35
N SER A 159 -1.17 4.54 16.53
CA SER A 159 -1.69 4.04 17.80
C SER A 159 -3.22 4.03 17.92
N ASN A 160 -3.93 4.81 17.11
CA ASN A 160 -5.39 4.77 17.01
C ASN A 160 -5.90 3.81 15.92
N ASN A 161 -5.04 2.91 15.42
CA ASN A 161 -5.30 1.95 14.36
C ASN A 161 -5.46 2.53 12.95
N GLU A 162 -5.38 3.84 12.75
CA GLU A 162 -5.38 4.41 11.40
C GLU A 162 -4.15 3.92 10.61
N ILE A 163 -4.36 3.58 9.35
CA ILE A 163 -3.32 3.18 8.41
C ILE A 163 -3.12 4.32 7.42
N TRP A 164 -1.88 4.79 7.32
CA TRP A 164 -1.48 5.86 6.43
C TRP A 164 -0.39 5.40 5.49
N GLN A 165 -0.63 5.55 4.20
CA GLN A 165 0.39 5.36 3.18
C GLN A 165 1.20 6.64 2.99
N TYR A 166 2.52 6.51 3.04
CA TYR A 166 3.47 7.60 2.85
C TYR A 166 4.06 7.56 1.44
N SER A 167 4.18 8.74 0.82
CA SER A 167 4.92 8.91 -0.43
C SER A 167 5.51 10.32 -0.52
N ILE A 168 6.64 10.44 -1.20
CA ILE A 168 7.18 11.73 -1.60
C ILE A 168 6.91 11.88 -3.09
N ASP A 169 6.30 13.00 -3.48
CA ASP A 169 6.13 13.34 -4.88
C ASP A 169 7.49 13.73 -5.48
N GLU A 170 7.94 13.00 -6.49
CA GLU A 170 9.27 13.19 -7.09
C GLU A 170 9.45 14.56 -7.76
N LYS A 171 8.36 15.22 -8.18
CA LYS A 171 8.41 16.51 -8.88
C LYS A 171 8.45 17.69 -7.92
N THR A 172 7.64 17.63 -6.86
CA THR A 172 7.47 18.72 -5.89
C THR A 172 8.30 18.54 -4.62
N GLY A 173 8.73 17.32 -4.33
CA GLY A 173 9.36 16.94 -3.06
C GLY A 173 8.39 16.95 -1.87
N TYR A 174 7.08 17.08 -2.11
CA TYR A 174 6.08 17.10 -1.06
C TYR A 174 5.84 15.71 -0.52
N LEU A 175 5.70 15.63 0.81
CA LEU A 175 5.27 14.44 1.49
C LEU A 175 3.76 14.36 1.47
N ASN A 176 3.23 13.30 0.88
CA ASN A 176 1.82 12.97 0.86
C ASN A 176 1.54 11.79 1.79
N LEU A 177 0.53 11.96 2.62
CA LEU A 177 -0.04 10.92 3.45
C LEU A 177 -1.45 10.62 2.94
N THR A 178 -1.71 9.37 2.63
CA THR A 178 -3.02 8.90 2.16
C THR A 178 -3.59 7.96 3.20
N TYR A 179 -4.75 8.25 3.75
CA TYR A 179 -5.46 7.34 4.64
C TYR A 179 -5.93 6.14 3.84
N THR A 180 -5.62 4.93 4.31
CA THR A 180 -5.93 3.69 3.60
C THR A 180 -6.84 2.74 4.40
N GLY A 181 -7.43 3.20 5.49
CA GLY A 181 -8.33 2.43 6.35
C GLY A 181 -7.80 2.29 7.78
N ASP A 182 -8.55 1.58 8.61
CA ASP A 182 -8.21 1.28 10.00
C ASP A 182 -7.86 -0.19 10.13
N LYS A 183 -6.87 -0.50 10.96
CA LYS A 183 -6.56 -1.86 11.36
C LYS A 183 -7.68 -2.43 12.22
N THR A 184 -8.13 -3.63 11.87
CA THR A 184 -9.07 -4.45 12.63
C THR A 184 -8.39 -5.74 13.10
N GLU A 185 -9.10 -6.56 13.88
CA GLU A 185 -8.60 -7.87 14.32
C GLU A 185 -8.32 -8.83 13.14
N THR A 186 -9.12 -8.72 12.08
CA THR A 186 -9.10 -9.64 10.94
C THR A 186 -8.46 -9.05 9.69
N GLY A 187 -8.06 -7.78 9.71
CA GLY A 187 -7.56 -7.10 8.52
C GLY A 187 -7.68 -5.58 8.62
N ARG A 188 -8.30 -4.96 7.61
CA ARG A 188 -8.47 -3.51 7.49
C ARG A 188 -9.90 -3.13 7.12
N THR A 189 -10.33 -1.94 7.48
CA THR A 189 -11.61 -1.39 7.02
C THR A 189 -11.57 -1.02 5.54
N GLU A 190 -12.73 -1.09 4.89
CA GLU A 190 -12.91 -0.58 3.53
C GLU A 190 -13.08 0.95 3.54
N ILE A 191 -12.58 1.61 2.50
CA ILE A 191 -12.78 3.05 2.31
C ILE A 191 -14.08 3.24 1.54
N ILE A 192 -15.13 3.67 2.24
CA ILE A 192 -16.47 3.77 1.66
C ILE A 192 -16.68 5.13 0.97
N CYS A 193 -16.04 6.21 1.45
CA CYS A 193 -16.22 7.54 0.87
C CYS A 193 -15.00 8.44 1.13
N GLY A 194 -14.43 8.99 0.05
CA GLY A 194 -13.37 9.99 0.09
C GLY A 194 -12.04 9.47 0.62
N THR A 195 -10.97 9.62 -0.16
CA THR A 195 -9.63 9.34 0.34
C THR A 195 -9.13 10.56 1.10
N MET A 196 -8.99 10.46 2.42
CA MET A 196 -8.39 11.54 3.21
C MET A 196 -6.89 11.61 2.90
N THR A 197 -6.43 12.78 2.47
CA THR A 197 -5.03 13.05 2.18
C THR A 197 -4.50 14.19 3.04
N LYS A 198 -3.21 14.15 3.36
CA LYS A 198 -2.49 15.27 4.00
C LYS A 198 -1.21 15.51 3.23
N THR A 199 -0.93 16.77 2.92
CA THR A 199 0.28 17.15 2.17
C THR A 199 1.18 17.97 3.07
N TYR A 200 2.49 17.77 2.97
CA TYR A 200 3.50 18.50 3.72
C TYR A 200 4.67 18.92 2.83
N PHE A 201 5.29 20.05 3.15
CA PHE A 201 6.54 20.49 2.55
C PHE A 201 7.68 20.41 3.57
N LYS A 202 8.88 20.05 3.09
CA LYS A 202 10.06 19.89 3.94
C LYS A 202 10.54 21.25 4.44
N LEU A 203 10.78 21.35 5.74
CA LEU A 203 11.46 22.49 6.35
C LEU A 203 12.97 22.27 6.23
N GLN A 204 13.71 23.35 5.95
CA GLN A 204 15.17 23.34 5.86
C GLN A 204 15.81 22.96 7.19
#